data_AF-A0A3E2NGW2-F1
#
_entry.id   AF-A0A3E2NGW2-F1
#
_cell.length_a   1.000
_cell.length_b   1.000
_cell.length_c   1.000
_cell.angle_alpha   90.00
_cell.angle_beta   90.00
_cell.angle_gamma   90.00
#
_symmetry.space_group_name_H-M   'P 1'
#
loop_
_entity.id
_entity.type
_entity.pdbx_description
1 polymer ?
#
loop_
_entity_poly.entity_id
_entity_poly.type
_entity_poly.pdbx_seq_one_letter_code
_entity_poly.pdbx_strand_id
1 'polypeptide(L)'
;MIAETIKLLREQTGITQTQLAKKLNITRSSVNAWEMGISAPSMQYIIELANIFKVPTDYLLGVSNKHYIDVKSLNDEQLKIIYSLLNYFSTEDIEDEDI
;
A
#
# COMPACT_ATOMS: atom_id res chain seq x y z
N MET A 1 -0.44 -12.93 -1.07
CA MET A 1 -1.25 -13.06 0.18
C MET A 1 -0.82 -11.98 1.20
N ILE A 2 -1.64 -11.62 2.18
CA ILE A 2 -1.36 -10.52 3.14
C ILE A 2 0.04 -10.58 3.78
N ALA A 3 0.56 -11.78 4.08
CA ALA A 3 1.90 -11.98 4.61
C ALA A 3 3.01 -11.38 3.71
N GLU A 4 2.94 -11.67 2.42
CA GLU A 4 3.87 -11.16 1.41
C GLU A 4 3.72 -9.64 1.25
N THR A 5 2.49 -9.14 1.27
CA THR A 5 2.20 -7.70 1.16
C THR A 5 2.77 -6.92 2.34
N ILE A 6 2.61 -7.43 3.58
CA ILE A 6 3.18 -6.80 4.79
C ILE A 6 4.71 -6.71 4.66
N LYS A 7 5.35 -7.82 4.28
CA LYS A 7 6.82 -7.87 4.13
C LYS A 7 7.29 -6.89 3.06
N LEU A 8 6.64 -6.89 1.90
CA LEU A 8 6.94 -6.00 0.78
C LEU A 8 6.87 -4.53 1.20
N LEU A 9 5.74 -4.11 1.79
CA LEU A 9 5.53 -2.73 2.21
C LEU A 9 6.49 -2.31 3.32
N ARG A 10 6.81 -3.22 4.25
CA ARG A 10 7.82 -2.97 5.28
C ARG A 10 9.21 -2.72 4.66
N GLU A 11 9.58 -3.51 3.65
CA GLU A 11 10.86 -3.37 2.96
C GLU A 11 10.92 -2.09 2.11
N GLN A 12 9.85 -1.76 1.39
CA GLN A 12 9.74 -0.52 0.62
C GLN A 12 9.82 0.75 1.49
N THR A 13 9.29 0.69 2.70
CA THR A 13 9.39 1.79 3.68
C THR A 13 10.73 1.84 4.42
N GLY A 14 11.63 0.88 4.17
CA GLY A 14 12.98 0.87 4.72
C GLY A 14 13.07 0.60 6.23
N ILE A 15 12.04 0.01 6.83
CA ILE A 15 12.02 -0.28 8.28
C ILE A 15 12.24 -1.77 8.58
N THR A 16 12.89 -2.05 9.71
CA THR A 16 13.07 -3.42 10.23
C THR A 16 11.80 -3.96 10.88
N GLN A 17 11.69 -5.30 11.01
CA GLN A 17 10.58 -5.93 11.76
C GLN A 17 10.48 -5.39 13.19
N THR A 18 11.61 -5.11 13.86
CA THR A 18 11.65 -4.54 15.21
C THR A 18 11.09 -3.12 15.25
N GLN A 19 11.41 -2.29 14.25
CA GLN A 19 10.88 -0.92 14.16
C GLN A 19 9.38 -0.92 13.86
N LEU A 20 8.89 -1.82 13.00
CA LEU A 20 7.46 -1.98 12.74
C LEU A 20 6.74 -2.45 14.01
N ALA A 21 7.28 -3.44 14.71
CA ALA A 21 6.73 -3.92 15.97
C ALA A 21 6.65 -2.81 17.03
N LYS A 22 7.67 -1.96 17.12
CA LYS A 22 7.69 -0.80 18.01
C LYS A 22 6.59 0.22 17.66
N LYS A 23 6.36 0.49 16.36
CA LYS A 23 5.27 1.38 15.91
C LYS A 23 3.88 0.84 16.27
N LEU A 24 3.71 -0.47 16.21
CA LEU A 24 2.45 -1.16 16.50
C LEU A 24 2.28 -1.54 17.98
N ASN A 25 3.27 -1.25 18.82
CA ASN A 25 3.32 -1.68 20.23
C ASN A 25 3.11 -3.19 20.43
N ILE A 26 3.82 -4.00 19.63
CA ILE A 26 3.81 -5.47 19.68
C ILE A 26 5.23 -6.03 19.71
N THR A 27 5.34 -7.36 19.79
CA THR A 27 6.64 -8.03 19.72
C THR A 27 7.13 -8.17 18.27
N ARG A 28 8.46 -8.18 18.06
CA ARG A 28 9.06 -8.52 16.76
C ARG A 28 8.60 -9.91 16.28
N SER A 29 8.43 -10.86 17.20
CA SER A 29 7.97 -12.22 16.88
C SER A 29 6.58 -12.21 16.23
N SER A 30 5.67 -11.35 16.69
CA SER A 30 4.34 -11.15 16.09
C SER A 30 4.44 -10.70 14.62
N VAL A 31 5.28 -9.69 14.34
CA VAL A 31 5.52 -9.22 12.96
C VAL A 31 6.12 -10.33 12.10
N ASN A 32 7.10 -11.06 12.61
CA ASN A 32 7.70 -12.18 11.90
C ASN A 32 6.69 -13.29 11.60
N ALA A 33 5.81 -13.61 12.55
CA ALA A 33 4.77 -14.61 12.36
C ALA A 33 3.76 -14.20 11.28
N TRP A 34 3.46 -12.90 11.17
CA TRP A 34 2.63 -12.36 10.08
C TRP A 34 3.33 -12.46 8.72
N GLU A 35 4.59 -12.03 8.63
CA GLU A 35 5.36 -12.04 7.37
C GLU A 35 5.66 -13.47 6.87
N MET A 36 5.69 -14.45 7.77
CA MET A 36 5.85 -15.88 7.43
C MET A 36 4.53 -16.60 7.19
N GLY A 37 3.38 -15.92 7.33
CA GLY A 37 2.07 -16.53 7.17
C GLY A 37 1.70 -17.55 8.26
N ILE A 38 2.45 -17.58 9.37
CA ILE A 38 2.19 -18.46 10.52
C ILE A 38 0.93 -18.01 11.26
N SER A 39 0.67 -16.69 11.28
CA SER A 39 -0.55 -16.10 11.84
C SER A 39 -0.94 -14.87 11.01
N ALA A 40 -2.16 -14.39 11.19
CA ALA A 40 -2.65 -13.17 10.54
C ALA A 40 -2.83 -12.02 11.55
N PRO A 41 -2.62 -10.76 11.15
CA PRO A 41 -2.98 -9.62 11.98
C PRO A 41 -4.50 -9.54 12.17
N SER A 42 -4.93 -9.06 13.34
CA SER A 42 -6.34 -8.75 13.59
C SER A 42 -6.78 -7.54 12.75
N MET A 43 -8.10 -7.31 12.66
CA MET A 43 -8.66 -6.14 11.97
C MET A 43 -8.06 -4.82 12.45
N GLN A 44 -7.81 -4.68 13.76
CA GLN A 44 -7.18 -3.50 14.33
C GLN A 44 -5.78 -3.27 13.75
N TYR A 45 -4.96 -4.32 13.69
CA TYR A 45 -3.61 -4.21 13.12
C TYR A 45 -3.61 -4.03 11.61
N ILE A 46 -4.60 -4.56 10.89
CA ILE A 46 -4.77 -4.29 9.45
C ILE A 46 -4.98 -2.79 9.19
N ILE A 47 -5.82 -2.13 10.01
CA ILE A 47 -6.04 -0.68 9.91
C ILE A 47 -4.76 0.10 10.22
N GLU A 48 -4.05 -0.26 11.28
CA GLU A 48 -2.78 0.39 11.64
C GLU A 48 -1.69 0.21 10.58
N LEU A 49 -1.56 -1.01 10.02
CA LEU A 49 -0.62 -1.30 8.93
C LEU A 49 -0.95 -0.49 7.68
N ALA A 50 -2.23 -0.41 7.29
CA ALA A 50 -2.69 0.41 6.18
C ALA A 50 -2.31 1.89 6.36
N ASN A 51 -2.48 2.43 7.57
CA ASN A 51 -2.08 3.80 7.90
C ASN A 51 -0.55 4.00 7.87
N ILE A 52 0.22 3.06 8.42
CA ILE A 52 1.69 3.13 8.44
C ILE A 52 2.26 3.10 7.02
N PHE A 53 1.73 2.21 6.18
CA PHE A 53 2.20 2.02 4.81
C PHE A 53 1.54 2.94 3.79
N LYS A 54 0.54 3.73 4.21
CA LYS A 54 -0.24 4.63 3.35
C LYS A 54 -0.86 3.91 2.14
N VAL A 55 -1.40 2.72 2.37
CA VAL A 55 -2.12 1.92 1.38
C VAL A 55 -3.53 1.61 1.89
N PRO A 56 -4.53 1.45 1.01
CA PRO A 56 -5.84 1.00 1.44
C PRO A 56 -5.81 -0.48 1.87
N THR A 57 -6.77 -0.86 2.71
CA THR A 57 -6.81 -2.19 3.35
C THR A 57 -7.08 -3.32 2.35
N ASP A 58 -7.80 -3.04 1.27
CA ASP A 58 -8.04 -3.97 0.16
C ASP A 58 -6.74 -4.39 -0.54
N TYR A 59 -5.80 -3.45 -0.75
CA TYR A 59 -4.47 -3.74 -1.26
C TYR A 59 -3.68 -4.60 -0.27
N LEU A 60 -3.68 -4.23 1.02
CA LEU A 60 -3.00 -4.99 2.06
C LEU A 60 -3.52 -6.45 2.15
N LEU A 61 -4.83 -6.63 2.00
CA LEU A 61 -5.50 -7.93 2.01
C LEU A 61 -5.36 -8.72 0.71
N GLY A 62 -4.84 -8.10 -0.37
CA GLY A 62 -4.72 -8.73 -1.68
C GLY A 62 -6.05 -8.92 -2.41
N VAL A 63 -7.06 -8.11 -2.08
CA VAL A 63 -8.38 -8.13 -2.73
C VAL A 63 -8.37 -7.33 -4.04
N SER A 64 -7.45 -6.38 -4.18
CA SER A 64 -7.31 -5.52 -5.35
C SER A 64 -5.85 -5.46 -5.80
N ASN A 65 -5.64 -5.62 -7.11
CA ASN A 65 -4.34 -5.39 -7.77
C ASN A 65 -4.23 -3.99 -8.39
N LYS A 66 -5.14 -3.07 -8.02
CA LYS A 66 -5.07 -1.70 -8.52
C LYS A 66 -3.86 -0.99 -7.92
N HIS A 67 -3.24 -0.12 -8.71
CA HIS A 67 -2.27 0.83 -8.20
C HIS A 67 -3.01 2.01 -7.57
N TYR A 68 -2.51 2.47 -6.42
CA TYR A 68 -3.07 3.60 -5.68
C TYR A 68 -2.01 4.68 -5.56
N ILE A 69 -2.45 5.94 -5.70
CA ILE A 69 -1.63 7.12 -5.44
C ILE A 69 -2.26 7.83 -4.25
N ASP A 70 -1.54 7.92 -3.14
CA ASP A 70 -1.98 8.74 -2.01
C ASP A 70 -1.79 10.22 -2.36
N VAL A 71 -2.92 10.91 -2.55
CA VAL A 71 -2.95 12.34 -2.89
C VAL A 71 -3.30 13.23 -1.70
N LYS A 72 -3.45 12.68 -0.48
CA LYS A 72 -3.88 13.48 0.70
C LYS A 72 -2.93 14.62 1.04
N SER A 73 -1.64 14.47 0.75
CA SER A 73 -0.64 15.49 1.04
C SER A 73 -0.45 16.52 -0.08
N LEU A 74 -1.20 16.40 -1.19
CA LEU A 74 -1.09 17.30 -2.33
C LEU A 74 -2.03 18.49 -2.16
N ASN A 75 -1.59 19.66 -2.62
CA ASN A 75 -2.46 20.82 -2.78
C ASN A 75 -3.22 20.78 -4.12
N ASP A 76 -4.15 21.72 -4.31
CA ASP A 76 -5.00 21.78 -5.50
C ASP A 76 -4.21 21.92 -6.81
N GLU A 77 -3.07 22.62 -6.80
CA GLU A 77 -2.24 22.81 -7.98
C GLU A 77 -1.50 21.52 -8.35
N GLN A 78 -0.89 20.87 -7.36
CA GLN A 78 -0.23 19.57 -7.52
C GLN A 78 -1.22 18.50 -7.98
N LEU A 79 -2.44 18.50 -7.43
CA LEU A 79 -3.48 17.55 -7.82
C LEU A 79 -3.92 17.76 -9.27
N LYS A 80 -4.03 19.00 -9.74
CA LYS A 80 -4.31 19.30 -11.16
C LYS A 80 -3.24 18.72 -12.09
N ILE A 81 -1.96 18.80 -11.73
CA ILE A 81 -0.88 18.20 -12.53
C ILE A 81 -1.07 16.70 -12.67
N ILE A 82 -1.39 16.00 -11.57
CA ILE A 82 -1.66 14.55 -11.60
C ILE A 82 -2.84 14.22 -12.52
N TYR A 83 -3.94 14.97 -12.45
CA TYR A 83 -5.07 14.76 -13.35
C TYR A 83 -4.71 14.99 -14.82
N SER A 84 -3.93 16.03 -15.13
CA SER A 84 -3.46 16.27 -16.49
C SER A 84 -2.62 15.10 -17.03
N LEU A 85 -1.75 14.52 -16.19
CA LEU A 85 -0.96 13.34 -16.56
C LEU A 85 -1.84 12.12 -16.83
N LEU A 86 -2.82 11.84 -15.97
CA LEU A 86 -3.74 10.73 -16.18
C LEU A 86 -4.55 10.88 -17.47
N ASN A 87 -5.02 12.10 -17.76
CA ASN A 87 -5.74 12.38 -19.00
C ASN A 87 -4.85 12.19 -20.22
N TYR A 88 -3.59 12.64 -20.16
CA TYR A 88 -2.61 12.46 -21.23
C TYR A 88 -2.42 10.97 -21.58
N PHE A 89 -2.19 10.12 -20.57
CA PHE A 89 -2.04 8.68 -20.81
C PHE A 89 -3.34 8.03 -21.30
N SER A 90 -4.49 8.51 -20.84
CA SER A 90 -5.79 7.98 -21.28
C SER A 90 -6.15 8.36 -22.73
N THR A 91 -5.52 9.40 -23.29
CA THR A 91 -5.72 9.77 -24.70
C THR A 91 -4.84 9.00 -25.68
N GLU A 92 -3.73 8.41 -25.23
CA GLU A 92 -2.85 7.59 -26.09
C GLU A 92 -3.42 6.18 -26.33
N ASP A 93 -4.28 5.66 -25.45
CA ASP A 93 -4.89 4.32 -25.58
C ASP A 93 -6.07 4.25 -26.59
N ILE A 94 -6.52 5.37 -27.18
CA ILE A 94 -7.67 5.42 -28.10
C ILE A 94 -7.23 5.31 -29.59
N GLU A 95 -5.95 5.49 -29.91
CA GLU A 95 -5.49 5.50 -31.31
C GLU A 95 -5.23 4.10 -31.92
N ASP A 96 -5.27 3.02 -31.13
CA ASP A 96 -4.90 1.65 -31.57
C ASP A 96 -6.09 0.66 -31.74
N GLU A 97 -7.35 1.07 -31.53
CA GLU A 97 -8.53 0.17 -31.69
C GLU A 97 -9.30 0.31 -33.02
N ASP A 98 -8.91 1.20 -33.94
CA ASP A 98 -9.55 1.36 -35.25
C ASP A 98 -8.66 0.84 -36.41
N ILE A 99 -8.41 -0.48 -36.48
CA ILE A 99 -8.01 -1.20 -37.73
C ILE A 99 -8.69 -2.57 -37.83
#